data_AF-A0A1G3QY51-F1
#
_entry.id   AF-A0A1G3QY51-F1
#
_cell.length_a   1.000
_cell.length_b   1.000
_cell.length_c   1.000
_cell.angle_alpha   90.00
_cell.angle_beta   90.00
_cell.angle_gamma   90.00
#
_symmetry.space_group_name_H-M   'P 1'
#
loop_
_entity.id
_entity.type
_entity.pdbx_description
1 polymer ?
#
loop_
_entity_poly.entity_id
_entity_poly.type
_entity_poly.pdbx_seq_one_letter_code
_entity_poly.pdbx_strand_id
1 'polypeptide(L)'
;MVAIVGRRNVGKSTLFNALIRRKRAIVDAMPGLTRDIISYNLEHSSVLFALADSPGLDLPDSTMLSGPILSTARDYLKKASVIILLVENPAPAAFDLDLAEIVRKLSIPVIAAVNKMDGDREMENMSNFYEMGFPDIVPVSAKTHFNLTLLLDKVLTLLPVKKTSRHEADLKITIVGRPNCGKSTLLNSFIGYNRAVVSEIPGTTRDSVDEDFMYHGKRITVIDTAGIRKKSHITENIEYYSLTRTREAIERCDVAIHLIDGFVGLTETDKKISDEIMRVKRPVIIAINKWDMVEKDHTTFDSFTDRLTFQFYKAADFPIISISAKNKLRIHRIIDTALKLKEKSNGTIETSDLNRLIAGAVSHRIPQLRNRIKIYYATQTGSAPPRFKFFVNKPEHFRKDTIRYFEKLLQKELDCKGVPIVIQIEGKKGRN
;
A
#
# COMPACT_ATOMS: atom_id res chain seq x y z
N MET A 1 -0.13 -0.98 20.98
CA MET A 1 1.24 -1.46 21.28
C MET A 1 1.11 -2.73 22.10
N VAL A 2 1.88 -3.77 21.80
CA VAL A 2 1.97 -5.00 22.58
C VAL A 2 3.29 -4.94 23.34
N ALA A 3 3.27 -5.07 24.66
CA ALA A 3 4.47 -5.00 25.49
C ALA A 3 4.85 -6.39 26.00
N ILE A 4 6.12 -6.79 25.84
CA ILE A 4 6.67 -7.97 26.50
C ILE A 4 7.27 -7.54 27.84
N VAL A 5 6.88 -8.18 28.93
CA VAL A 5 7.39 -7.91 30.28
C VAL A 5 7.69 -9.21 31.01
N GLY A 6 8.66 -9.21 31.92
CA GLY A 6 9.07 -10.38 32.69
C GLY A 6 10.40 -10.12 33.40
N ARG A 7 10.78 -10.97 34.36
CA ARG A 7 12.05 -10.83 35.09
C ARG A 7 13.26 -10.94 34.15
N ARG A 8 14.45 -10.63 34.67
CA ARG A 8 15.69 -10.77 33.89
C ARG A 8 15.91 -12.23 33.48
N ASN A 9 16.50 -12.45 32.31
CA ASN A 9 16.88 -13.78 31.78
C ASN A 9 15.76 -14.78 31.43
N VAL A 10 14.47 -14.42 31.51
CA VAL A 10 13.34 -15.27 31.03
C VAL A 10 13.29 -15.44 29.51
N GLY A 11 14.14 -14.73 28.77
CA GLY A 11 14.21 -14.82 27.31
C GLY A 11 13.35 -13.79 26.56
N LYS A 12 13.06 -12.62 27.15
CA LYS A 12 12.31 -11.52 26.51
C LYS A 12 12.87 -11.14 25.14
N SER A 13 14.15 -10.80 25.08
CA SER A 13 14.80 -10.42 23.82
C SER A 13 14.92 -11.60 22.84
N THR A 14 15.03 -12.84 23.33
CA THR A 14 14.98 -14.03 22.47
C THR A 14 13.61 -14.19 21.82
N LEU A 15 12.53 -14.06 22.60
CA LEU A 15 11.15 -14.12 22.11
C LEU A 15 10.86 -12.97 21.14
N PHE A 16 11.23 -11.76 21.51
CA PHE A 16 11.09 -10.57 20.67
C PHE A 16 11.75 -10.75 19.31
N ASN A 17 13.02 -11.18 19.29
CA ASN A 17 13.75 -11.46 18.05
C ASN A 17 13.12 -12.60 17.23
N ALA A 18 12.63 -13.65 17.90
CA ALA A 18 11.95 -14.77 17.25
C ALA A 18 10.65 -14.33 16.57
N LEU A 19 9.87 -13.43 17.19
CA LEU A 19 8.63 -12.88 16.63
C LEU A 19 8.92 -11.96 15.43
N ILE A 20 9.97 -11.13 15.52
CA ILE A 20 10.36 -10.22 14.43
C ILE A 20 10.88 -10.97 13.20
N ARG A 21 11.73 -11.99 13.39
CA ARG A 21 12.40 -12.71 12.28
C ARG A 21 11.47 -13.51 11.37
N ARG A 22 10.28 -13.89 11.85
CA ARG A 22 9.34 -14.76 11.10
C ARG A 22 8.43 -14.01 10.13
N LYS A 23 8.43 -12.67 10.12
CA LYS A 23 7.52 -11.84 9.32
C LYS A 23 8.31 -10.69 8.66
N ARG A 24 7.80 -10.16 7.53
CA ARG A 24 8.35 -8.94 6.90
C ARG A 24 8.14 -7.75 7.85
N ALA A 25 9.04 -7.57 8.81
CA ALA A 25 9.08 -6.38 9.63
C ALA A 25 9.37 -5.19 8.71
N ILE A 26 8.46 -4.21 8.66
CA ILE A 26 8.78 -2.90 8.12
C ILE A 26 9.54 -2.20 9.23
N VAL A 27 10.86 -2.09 9.05
CA VAL A 27 11.74 -1.44 10.02
C VAL A 27 11.45 0.05 10.00
N ASP A 28 10.85 0.54 11.08
CA ASP A 28 10.75 1.97 11.34
C ASP A 28 11.19 2.18 12.79
N ALA A 29 12.40 2.66 12.98
CA ALA A 29 12.90 3.03 14.31
C ALA A 29 12.31 4.40 14.64
N MET A 30 11.36 4.47 15.57
CA MET A 30 10.82 5.74 16.05
C MET A 30 11.90 6.50 16.84
N PRO A 31 12.39 7.66 16.39
CA PRO A 31 13.30 8.48 17.17
C PRO A 31 12.48 9.47 18.00
N GLY A 32 12.59 9.37 19.32
CA GLY A 32 12.14 10.43 20.24
C GLY A 32 11.27 9.95 21.39
N LEU A 33 11.92 9.44 22.44
CA LEU A 33 11.62 9.63 23.87
C LEU A 33 12.63 8.78 24.64
N THR A 34 13.64 9.41 25.24
CA THR A 34 14.55 8.89 26.29
C THR A 34 15.01 7.42 26.17
N ARG A 35 16.21 7.25 25.60
CA ARG A 35 17.23 6.18 25.72
C ARG A 35 16.90 4.67 25.72
N ASP A 36 15.77 4.10 26.14
CA ASP A 36 15.76 2.64 26.48
C ASP A 36 14.56 1.77 26.07
N ILE A 37 13.87 2.02 24.94
CA ILE A 37 12.80 1.12 24.48
C ILE A 37 12.90 0.87 22.96
N ILE A 38 13.02 -0.40 22.58
CA ILE A 38 13.05 -0.84 21.18
C ILE A 38 11.67 -1.38 20.82
N SER A 39 10.97 -0.70 19.90
CA SER A 39 9.68 -1.13 19.36
C SER A 39 9.76 -1.43 17.87
N TYR A 40 9.14 -2.52 17.40
CA TYR A 40 9.05 -2.89 15.98
C TYR A 40 7.60 -3.10 15.56
N ASN A 41 7.27 -2.72 14.33
CA ASN A 41 5.98 -3.04 13.74
C ASN A 41 5.97 -4.47 13.20
N LEU A 42 4.98 -5.26 13.65
CA LEU A 42 4.77 -6.64 13.25
C LEU A 42 3.41 -6.77 12.54
N GLU A 43 3.41 -7.46 11.40
CA GLU A 43 2.19 -7.80 10.67
C GLU A 43 1.85 -9.29 10.89
N HIS A 44 0.67 -9.56 11.45
CA HIS A 44 0.13 -10.90 11.63
C HIS A 44 -1.33 -10.94 11.15
N SER A 45 -1.68 -11.91 10.29
CA SER A 45 -3.04 -12.06 9.73
C SER A 45 -3.65 -10.74 9.21
N SER A 46 -2.84 -9.95 8.48
CA SER A 46 -3.19 -8.62 7.93
C SER A 46 -3.49 -7.53 8.98
N VAL A 47 -3.15 -7.76 10.24
CA VAL A 47 -3.19 -6.76 11.33
C VAL A 47 -1.76 -6.30 11.63
N LEU A 48 -1.54 -4.99 11.55
CA LEU A 48 -0.28 -4.34 11.92
C LEU A 48 -0.34 -3.85 13.37
N PHE A 49 0.65 -4.20 14.19
CA PHE A 49 0.77 -3.67 15.53
C PHE A 49 2.24 -3.48 15.93
N ALA A 50 2.50 -2.50 16.80
CA ALA A 50 3.83 -2.29 17.39
C ALA A 50 4.04 -3.29 18.53
N LEU A 51 5.10 -4.09 18.46
CA LEU A 51 5.64 -4.94 19.51
C LEU A 51 6.83 -4.23 20.15
N ALA A 52 6.81 -4.06 21.47
CA ALA A 52 7.89 -3.43 22.20
C ALA A 52 8.53 -4.41 23.19
N ASP A 53 9.85 -4.50 23.14
CA ASP A 53 10.63 -5.13 24.22
C ASP A 53 10.71 -4.10 25.36
N SER A 54 10.88 -4.59 26.58
CA SER A 54 11.05 -3.75 27.77
C SER A 54 12.50 -3.72 28.29
N PRO A 55 13.56 -3.48 27.48
CA PRO A 55 14.94 -3.51 27.99
C PRO A 55 15.15 -2.61 29.22
N GLY A 56 14.48 -1.45 29.27
CA GLY A 56 14.50 -0.54 30.43
C GLY A 56 13.66 -0.97 31.64
N LEU A 57 12.92 -2.07 31.56
CA LEU A 57 12.18 -2.70 32.67
C LEU A 57 12.74 -4.09 33.02
N ASP A 58 14.03 -4.31 32.79
CA ASP A 58 14.73 -5.44 33.40
C ASP A 58 14.72 -5.26 34.91
N LEU A 59 13.65 -5.75 35.53
CA LEU A 59 13.45 -5.64 36.96
C LEU A 59 14.48 -6.55 37.67
N PRO A 60 15.22 -6.02 38.66
CA PRO A 60 16.25 -6.80 39.35
C PRO A 60 15.64 -7.98 40.08
N ASP A 61 16.42 -9.06 40.22
CA ASP A 61 16.01 -10.31 40.88
C ASP A 61 15.78 -10.16 42.41
N SER A 62 16.00 -8.97 42.99
CA SER A 62 16.03 -8.74 44.44
C SER A 62 14.85 -7.93 44.98
N THR A 63 14.45 -8.29 46.21
CA THR A 63 13.34 -7.84 47.08
C THR A 63 13.24 -6.34 47.39
N MET A 64 13.97 -5.46 46.69
CA MET A 64 13.96 -4.02 46.91
C MET A 64 13.50 -3.31 45.64
N LEU A 65 12.20 -3.39 45.38
CA LEU A 65 11.53 -2.56 44.39
C LEU A 65 11.51 -1.12 44.91
N SER A 66 12.49 -0.30 44.53
CA SER A 66 12.40 1.13 44.79
C SER A 66 11.15 1.66 44.07
N GLY A 67 10.28 2.37 44.79
CA GLY A 67 9.03 2.93 44.27
C GLY A 67 9.13 3.61 42.88
N PRO A 68 10.22 4.33 42.57
CA PRO A 68 10.41 4.97 41.25
C PRO A 68 10.54 4.00 40.06
N ILE A 69 11.15 2.82 40.23
CA ILE A 69 11.31 1.84 39.13
C ILE A 69 9.95 1.22 38.80
N LEU A 70 9.17 0.89 39.83
CA LEU A 70 7.82 0.36 39.68
C LEU A 70 6.84 1.38 39.09
N SER A 71 6.94 2.66 39.46
CA SER A 71 6.10 3.71 38.88
C SER A 71 6.39 3.89 37.39
N THR A 72 7.67 3.89 37.02
CA THR A 72 8.10 3.97 35.61
C THR A 72 7.64 2.75 34.81
N ALA A 73 7.76 1.54 35.38
CA ALA A 73 7.25 0.31 34.78
C ALA A 73 5.73 0.35 34.58
N ARG A 74 4.98 0.79 35.60
CA ARG A 74 3.52 0.94 35.51
C ARG A 74 3.10 1.93 34.44
N ASP A 75 3.71 3.11 34.41
CA ASP A 75 3.33 4.16 33.45
C ASP A 75 3.67 3.78 32.01
N TYR A 76 4.69 2.96 31.81
CA TYR A 76 4.94 2.34 30.52
C TYR A 76 3.90 1.28 30.16
N LEU A 77 3.64 0.33 31.06
CA LEU A 77 2.67 -0.74 30.83
C LEU A 77 1.26 -0.19 30.57
N LYS A 78 0.88 0.94 31.19
CA LYS A 78 -0.38 1.66 30.91
C LYS A 78 -0.56 2.07 29.44
N LYS A 79 0.53 2.20 28.66
CA LYS A 79 0.49 2.52 27.22
C LYS A 79 0.27 1.28 26.36
N ALA A 80 0.41 0.08 26.92
CA ALA A 80 0.18 -1.17 26.22
C ALA A 80 -1.32 -1.38 25.99
N SER A 81 -1.64 -2.00 24.86
CA SER A 81 -2.98 -2.46 24.53
C SER A 81 -3.17 -3.93 24.91
N VAL A 82 -2.09 -4.70 24.91
CA VAL A 82 -1.99 -6.08 25.39
C VAL A 82 -0.60 -6.25 26.01
N ILE A 83 -0.51 -6.98 27.12
CA ILE A 83 0.74 -7.32 27.80
C ILE A 83 1.02 -8.82 27.61
N ILE A 84 2.24 -9.16 27.20
CA ILE A 84 2.76 -10.53 27.24
C ILE A 84 3.62 -10.62 28.50
N LEU A 85 3.11 -11.30 29.53
CA LEU A 85 3.87 -11.62 30.73
C LEU A 85 4.69 -12.89 30.47
N LEU A 86 5.98 -12.73 30.24
CA LEU A 86 6.90 -13.82 29.95
C LEU A 86 7.48 -14.38 31.25
N VAL A 87 7.17 -15.64 31.53
CA VAL A 87 7.72 -16.42 32.64
C VAL A 87 8.52 -17.61 32.11
N GLU A 88 9.29 -18.26 32.97
CA GLU A 88 10.18 -19.34 32.58
C GLU A 88 9.77 -20.67 33.23
N ASN A 89 9.79 -21.76 32.45
CA ASN A 89 9.76 -23.13 32.96
C ASN A 89 10.90 -23.36 33.99
N PRO A 90 10.71 -24.11 35.11
CA PRO A 90 9.60 -25.02 35.41
C PRO A 90 8.48 -24.48 36.31
N ALA A 91 8.65 -23.33 36.97
CA ALA A 91 7.62 -22.74 37.82
C ALA A 91 7.79 -21.21 37.91
N PRO A 92 6.73 -20.46 38.25
CA PRO A 92 6.85 -19.02 38.50
C PRO A 92 7.82 -18.73 39.64
N ALA A 93 8.71 -17.74 39.47
CA ALA A 93 9.47 -17.20 40.59
C ALA A 93 8.58 -16.30 41.47
N ALA A 94 8.98 -16.05 42.72
CA ALA A 94 8.28 -15.09 43.59
C ALA A 94 8.09 -13.72 42.92
N PHE A 95 9.11 -13.27 42.19
CA PHE A 95 9.05 -12.03 41.41
C PHE A 95 7.99 -12.08 40.29
N ASP A 96 7.80 -13.24 39.65
CA ASP A 96 6.81 -13.39 38.59
C ASP A 96 5.38 -13.30 39.14
N LEU A 97 5.16 -13.75 40.37
CA LEU A 97 3.88 -13.62 41.10
C LEU A 97 3.60 -12.16 41.50
N ASP A 98 4.61 -11.44 41.98
CA ASP A 98 4.49 -10.01 42.29
C ASP A 98 4.17 -9.19 41.04
N LEU A 99 4.89 -9.47 39.94
CA LEU A 99 4.66 -8.84 38.65
C LEU A 99 3.27 -9.17 38.10
N ALA A 100 2.82 -10.43 38.25
CA ALA A 100 1.47 -10.84 37.91
C ALA A 100 0.41 -10.00 38.64
N GLU A 101 0.60 -9.73 39.94
CA GLU A 101 -0.30 -8.88 40.71
C GLU A 101 -0.31 -7.43 40.20
N ILE A 102 0.87 -6.89 39.86
CA ILE A 102 1.00 -5.55 39.31
C ILE A 102 0.26 -5.42 37.98
N VAL A 103 0.46 -6.34 37.04
CA VAL A 103 -0.17 -6.26 35.70
C VAL A 103 -1.67 -6.51 35.75
N ARG A 104 -2.17 -7.38 36.67
CA ARG A 104 -3.62 -7.56 36.88
C ARG A 104 -4.30 -6.26 37.31
N LYS A 105 -3.66 -5.44 38.14
CA LYS A 105 -4.21 -4.14 38.60
C LYS A 105 -4.26 -3.07 37.51
N LEU A 106 -3.63 -3.27 36.34
CA LEU A 106 -3.59 -2.28 35.27
C LEU A 106 -4.84 -2.26 34.37
N SER A 107 -5.76 -3.22 34.51
CA SER A 107 -6.96 -3.35 33.65
C SER A 107 -6.65 -3.42 32.14
N ILE A 108 -5.48 -3.99 31.79
CA ILE A 108 -5.05 -4.23 30.41
C ILE A 108 -5.07 -5.75 30.18
N PRO A 109 -5.51 -6.24 29.00
CA PRO A 109 -5.45 -7.67 28.69
C PRO A 109 -4.03 -8.24 28.81
N VAL A 110 -3.88 -9.37 29.51
CA VAL A 110 -2.59 -10.03 29.75
C VAL A 110 -2.62 -11.47 29.23
N ILE A 111 -1.58 -11.87 28.51
CA ILE A 111 -1.29 -13.26 28.15
C ILE A 111 -0.05 -13.69 28.93
N ALA A 112 -0.15 -14.76 29.71
CA ALA A 112 1.02 -15.38 30.33
C ALA A 112 1.67 -16.33 29.33
N ALA A 113 2.91 -16.04 28.93
CA ALA A 113 3.69 -16.88 28.04
C ALA A 113 4.74 -17.63 28.86
N VAL A 114 4.68 -18.96 28.88
CA VAL A 114 5.63 -19.81 29.60
C VAL A 114 6.74 -20.21 28.62
N ASN A 115 7.90 -19.58 28.75
CA ASN A 115 9.03 -19.76 27.84
C ASN A 115 9.91 -20.96 28.22
N LYS A 116 10.77 -21.38 27.29
CA LYS A 116 11.68 -22.54 27.39
C LYS A 116 10.94 -23.89 27.45
N MET A 117 9.75 -23.97 26.87
CA MET A 117 9.02 -25.21 26.61
C MET A 117 9.58 -25.88 25.34
N ASP A 118 10.79 -26.42 25.46
CA ASP A 118 11.58 -26.91 24.32
C ASP A 118 11.17 -28.32 23.83
N GLY A 119 10.43 -29.10 24.65
CA GLY A 119 9.93 -30.43 24.31
C GLY A 119 8.74 -30.88 25.17
N ASP A 120 8.34 -32.14 25.01
CA ASP A 120 7.14 -32.70 25.65
C ASP A 120 7.29 -32.86 27.18
N ARG A 121 8.52 -33.04 27.67
CA ARG A 121 8.80 -33.20 29.11
C ARG A 121 8.53 -31.92 29.88
N GLU A 122 8.86 -30.76 29.31
CA GLU A 122 8.63 -29.47 29.95
C GLU A 122 7.13 -29.13 30.05
N MET A 123 6.30 -29.68 29.17
CA MET A 123 4.84 -29.46 29.20
C MET A 123 4.19 -30.01 30.47
N GLU A 124 4.78 -31.01 31.13
CA GLU A 124 4.31 -31.54 32.42
C GLU A 124 4.27 -30.45 33.51
N ASN A 125 5.14 -29.44 33.40
CA ASN A 125 5.23 -28.34 34.36
C ASN A 125 4.15 -27.26 34.16
N MET A 126 3.33 -27.33 33.11
CA MET A 126 2.30 -26.31 32.84
C MET A 126 1.31 -26.14 34.00
N SER A 127 1.07 -27.20 34.77
CA SER A 127 0.20 -27.17 35.95
C SER A 127 0.65 -26.15 37.00
N ASN A 128 1.96 -25.92 37.14
CA ASN A 128 2.55 -24.97 38.09
C ASN A 128 2.19 -23.51 37.79
N PHE A 129 1.82 -23.19 36.55
CA PHE A 129 1.58 -21.80 36.14
C PHE A 129 0.11 -21.38 36.30
N TYR A 130 -0.81 -22.31 36.55
CA TYR A 130 -2.23 -21.98 36.76
C TYR A 130 -2.48 -21.15 38.01
N GLU A 131 -1.62 -21.27 39.03
CA GLU A 131 -1.69 -20.46 40.26
C GLU A 131 -1.56 -18.94 40.00
N MET A 132 -0.97 -18.56 38.86
CA MET A 132 -0.86 -17.17 38.44
C MET A 132 -2.22 -16.54 38.11
N GLY A 133 -3.29 -17.33 37.95
CA GLY A 133 -4.66 -16.84 37.80
C GLY A 133 -4.93 -16.08 36.50
N PHE A 134 -4.16 -16.35 35.45
CA PHE A 134 -4.43 -15.80 34.11
C PHE A 134 -5.28 -16.78 33.29
N PRO A 135 -6.29 -16.30 32.55
CA PRO A 135 -7.13 -17.14 31.71
C PRO A 135 -6.39 -17.65 30.47
N ASP A 136 -5.43 -16.86 29.97
CA ASP A 136 -4.64 -17.16 28.79
C ASP A 136 -3.19 -17.47 29.19
N ILE A 137 -2.88 -18.75 29.37
CA ILE A 137 -1.52 -19.25 29.58
C ILE A 137 -1.09 -20.04 28.33
N VAL A 138 0.02 -19.63 27.72
CA VAL A 138 0.51 -20.19 26.45
C VAL A 138 1.92 -20.74 26.64
N PRO A 139 2.13 -22.07 26.47
CA PRO A 139 3.49 -22.62 26.44
C PRO A 139 4.15 -22.20 25.14
N VAL A 140 5.36 -21.64 25.22
CA VAL A 140 6.15 -21.20 24.07
C VAL A 140 7.61 -21.60 24.21
N SER A 141 8.29 -21.74 23.07
CA SER A 141 9.75 -21.70 23.04
C SER A 141 10.20 -20.66 22.03
N ALA A 142 10.83 -19.60 22.54
CA ALA A 142 11.50 -18.62 21.71
C ALA A 142 12.64 -19.24 20.89
N LYS A 143 13.29 -20.30 21.41
CA LYS A 143 14.45 -20.95 20.81
C LYS A 143 14.06 -21.89 19.68
N THR A 144 13.05 -22.74 19.87
CA THR A 144 12.59 -23.70 18.86
C THR A 144 11.44 -23.18 18.02
N HIS A 145 10.95 -21.97 18.33
CA HIS A 145 9.77 -21.34 17.71
C HIS A 145 8.45 -22.06 17.97
N PHE A 146 8.38 -22.87 19.03
CA PHE A 146 7.17 -23.56 19.44
C PHE A 146 6.08 -22.57 19.88
N ASN A 147 4.85 -22.77 19.37
CA ASN A 147 3.63 -22.02 19.71
C ASN A 147 3.66 -20.49 19.54
N LEU A 148 4.66 -19.92 18.86
CA LEU A 148 4.72 -18.47 18.62
C LEU A 148 3.54 -17.95 17.78
N THR A 149 3.02 -18.76 16.84
CA THR A 149 1.82 -18.40 16.07
C THR A 149 0.60 -18.31 16.97
N LEU A 150 0.38 -19.32 17.83
CA LEU A 150 -0.73 -19.34 18.79
C LEU A 150 -0.68 -18.15 19.74
N LEU A 151 0.52 -17.78 20.21
CA LEU A 151 0.73 -16.58 21.02
C LEU A 151 0.28 -15.32 20.26
N LEU A 152 0.68 -15.16 19.00
CA LEU A 152 0.29 -14.02 18.17
C LEU A 152 -1.21 -13.98 17.86
N ASP A 153 -1.83 -15.13 17.57
CA ASP A 153 -3.27 -15.23 17.35
C ASP A 153 -4.05 -14.77 18.60
N LYS A 154 -3.64 -15.23 19.79
CA LYS A 154 -4.23 -14.76 21.05
C LYS A 154 -4.02 -13.26 21.28
N VAL A 155 -2.83 -12.72 20.97
CA VAL A 155 -2.58 -11.28 21.01
C VAL A 155 -3.58 -10.53 20.13
N LEU A 156 -3.84 -11.00 18.91
CA LEU A 156 -4.81 -10.37 18.01
C LEU A 156 -6.24 -10.37 18.58
N THR A 157 -6.65 -11.44 19.25
CA THR A 157 -8.00 -11.51 19.86
C THR A 157 -8.21 -10.51 20.99
N LEU A 158 -7.13 -10.15 21.70
CA LEU A 158 -7.16 -9.22 22.84
C LEU A 158 -6.83 -7.78 22.46
N LEU A 159 -6.21 -7.57 21.29
CA LEU A 159 -5.97 -6.22 20.82
C LEU A 159 -7.32 -5.52 20.62
N PRO A 160 -7.50 -4.30 21.17
CA PRO A 160 -8.71 -3.55 20.89
C PRO A 160 -8.80 -3.39 19.38
N VAL A 161 -9.96 -3.71 18.80
CA VAL A 161 -10.27 -3.42 17.41
C VAL A 161 -10.43 -1.90 17.27
N LYS A 162 -9.35 -1.16 17.49
CA LYS A 162 -9.19 0.15 16.87
C LYS A 162 -8.89 -0.17 15.42
N LYS A 163 -9.90 -0.01 14.57
CA LYS A 163 -9.66 0.38 13.19
C LYS A 163 -8.85 1.67 13.26
N THR A 164 -7.54 1.54 13.45
CA THR A 164 -6.61 2.62 13.20
C THR A 164 -6.54 2.65 11.69
N SER A 165 -7.61 3.14 11.07
CA SER A 165 -7.51 3.59 9.70
C SER A 165 -6.47 4.69 9.77
N ARG A 166 -5.23 4.39 9.38
CA ARG A 166 -4.69 5.21 8.30
C ARG A 166 -5.85 5.29 7.32
N HIS A 167 -6.53 6.44 7.25
CA HIS A 167 -7.47 6.64 6.16
C HIS A 167 -6.66 6.34 4.91
N GLU A 168 -6.90 5.17 4.31
CA GLU A 168 -6.29 4.86 3.03
C GLU A 168 -6.61 6.04 2.13
N ALA A 169 -5.60 6.54 1.42
CA ALA A 169 -5.81 7.67 0.55
C ALA A 169 -6.99 7.35 -0.38
N ASP A 170 -8.00 8.21 -0.39
CA ASP A 170 -9.12 8.12 -1.31
C ASP A 170 -8.63 8.10 -2.76
N LEU A 171 -7.45 8.68 -3.01
CA LEU A 171 -6.74 8.59 -4.27
C LEU A 171 -5.22 8.70 -4.08
N LYS A 172 -4.46 7.77 -4.66
CA LYS A 172 -3.01 7.84 -4.81
C LYS A 172 -2.66 8.25 -6.25
N ILE A 173 -1.99 9.38 -6.43
CA ILE A 173 -1.52 9.85 -7.75
C ILE A 173 0.00 9.89 -7.79
N THR A 174 0.58 9.78 -8.99
CA THR A 174 1.98 10.13 -9.22
C THR A 174 2.11 11.08 -10.41
N ILE A 175 3.11 11.98 -10.37
CA ILE A 175 3.35 12.96 -11.44
C ILE A 175 4.64 12.59 -12.16
N VAL A 176 4.50 12.18 -13.41
CA VAL A 176 5.61 11.71 -14.25
C VAL A 176 5.74 12.58 -15.49
N GLY A 177 6.96 12.76 -15.99
CA GLY A 177 7.23 13.62 -17.15
C GLY A 177 8.68 14.11 -17.19
N ARG A 178 9.12 14.62 -18.33
CA ARG A 178 10.50 15.08 -18.53
C ARG A 178 10.94 16.17 -17.53
N PRO A 179 12.24 16.40 -17.32
CA PRO A 179 12.72 17.55 -16.56
C PRO A 179 12.09 18.87 -17.06
N ASN A 180 11.86 19.81 -16.13
CA ASN A 180 11.35 21.16 -16.44
C ASN A 180 9.96 21.25 -17.11
N CYS A 181 9.19 20.14 -17.24
CA CYS A 181 7.79 20.20 -17.68
C CYS A 181 6.82 20.77 -16.64
N GLY A 182 7.31 21.08 -15.41
CA GLY A 182 6.55 21.74 -14.35
C GLY A 182 5.97 20.81 -13.27
N LYS A 183 6.54 19.61 -13.08
CA LYS A 183 6.12 18.65 -12.04
C LYS A 183 6.10 19.26 -10.63
N SER A 184 7.18 19.93 -10.23
CA SER A 184 7.32 20.54 -8.90
C SER A 184 6.33 21.69 -8.71
N THR A 185 6.10 22.48 -9.76
CA THR A 185 5.07 23.53 -9.77
C THR A 185 3.67 22.94 -9.59
N LEU A 186 3.36 21.83 -10.27
CA LEU A 186 2.06 21.16 -10.14
C LEU A 186 1.87 20.55 -8.75
N LEU A 187 2.88 19.86 -8.21
CA LEU A 187 2.86 19.32 -6.84
C LEU A 187 2.57 20.43 -5.81
N ASN A 188 3.31 21.53 -5.87
CA ASN A 188 3.10 22.66 -4.94
C ASN A 188 1.71 23.29 -5.11
N SER A 189 1.18 23.29 -6.33
CA SER A 189 -0.18 23.76 -6.59
C SER A 189 -1.24 22.84 -5.99
N PHE A 190 -1.01 21.52 -5.96
CA PHE A 190 -1.88 20.56 -5.28
C PHE A 190 -1.82 20.69 -3.76
N ILE A 191 -0.64 20.85 -3.18
CA ILE A 191 -0.48 21.05 -1.73
C ILE A 191 -1.24 22.31 -1.25
N GLY A 192 -1.40 23.30 -2.12
CA GLY A 192 -2.22 24.50 -1.86
C GLY A 192 -3.72 24.27 -1.67
N TYR A 193 -4.27 23.05 -1.86
CA TYR A 193 -5.69 22.74 -1.63
C TYR A 193 -6.08 22.52 -0.14
N ASN A 194 -5.13 22.66 0.78
CA ASN A 194 -5.15 22.36 2.22
C ASN A 194 -4.37 21.07 2.52
N ARG A 195 -3.27 21.22 3.26
CA ARG A 195 -2.45 20.10 3.74
C ARG A 195 -3.27 19.28 4.72
N ALA A 196 -3.31 17.96 4.54
CA ALA A 196 -3.84 17.10 5.59
C ALA A 196 -2.92 17.27 6.80
N VAL A 197 -3.47 17.68 7.95
CA VAL A 197 -2.71 17.69 9.21
C VAL A 197 -2.47 16.24 9.57
N VAL A 198 -1.32 15.71 9.15
CA VAL A 198 -0.81 14.44 9.65
C VAL A 198 -0.55 14.68 11.14
N SER A 199 -1.18 13.89 12.01
CA SER A 199 -0.94 13.95 13.45
C SER A 199 0.56 13.99 13.71
N GLU A 200 1.03 15.09 14.29
CA GLU A 200 2.44 15.33 14.66
C GLU A 200 2.84 14.44 15.84
N ILE A 201 2.70 13.12 15.69
CA ILE A 201 3.34 12.18 16.59
C ILE A 201 4.81 12.16 16.20
N PRO A 202 5.73 12.57 17.10
CA PRO A 202 7.17 12.54 16.83
C PRO A 202 7.55 11.11 16.43
N GLY A 203 8.02 10.93 15.19
CA GLY A 203 8.27 9.62 14.59
C GLY A 203 7.52 9.34 13.28
N THR A 204 6.61 10.20 12.83
CA THR A 204 5.98 10.06 11.48
C THR A 204 6.77 10.74 10.36
N THR A 205 7.99 11.19 10.62
CA THR A 205 8.80 11.93 9.65
C THR A 205 10.29 11.62 9.81
N ARG A 206 10.80 10.75 8.96
CA ARG A 206 12.18 10.92 8.48
C ARG A 206 12.41 10.64 7.00
N ASP A 207 11.48 9.96 6.32
CA ASP A 207 11.54 9.75 4.86
C ASP A 207 10.14 9.63 4.21
N SER A 208 9.16 10.49 4.55
CA SER A 208 7.89 10.48 3.81
C SER A 208 8.11 11.08 2.41
N VAL A 209 8.49 10.21 1.48
CA VAL A 209 8.67 10.50 0.05
C VAL A 209 7.32 10.87 -0.60
N ASP A 210 6.19 10.60 0.06
CA ASP A 210 4.84 10.88 -0.42
C ASP A 210 4.24 12.11 0.31
N GLU A 211 3.37 12.86 -0.36
CA GLU A 211 2.74 14.09 0.18
C GLU A 211 1.22 13.98 0.18
N ASP A 212 0.56 14.49 1.22
CA ASP A 212 -0.90 14.42 1.37
C ASP A 212 -1.58 15.80 1.32
N PHE A 213 -2.73 15.87 0.67
CA PHE A 213 -3.62 17.02 0.69
C PHE A 213 -5.09 16.62 0.71
N MET A 214 -5.95 17.53 1.15
CA MET A 214 -7.39 17.34 1.15
C MET A 214 -8.02 17.99 -0.08
N TYR A 215 -8.94 17.29 -0.75
CA TYR A 215 -9.70 17.81 -1.88
C TYR A 215 -11.16 17.40 -1.74
N HIS A 216 -12.06 18.37 -1.52
CA HIS A 216 -13.48 18.13 -1.24
C HIS A 216 -13.74 17.05 -0.18
N GLY A 217 -12.99 17.09 0.93
CA GLY A 217 -13.09 16.12 2.02
C GLY A 217 -12.44 14.76 1.74
N LYS A 218 -11.88 14.53 0.54
CA LYS A 218 -11.13 13.33 0.19
C LYS A 218 -9.63 13.52 0.40
N ARG A 219 -8.97 12.52 0.98
CA ARG A 219 -7.52 12.48 1.20
C ARG A 219 -6.81 12.01 -0.07
N ILE A 220 -6.02 12.89 -0.66
CA ILE A 220 -5.24 12.60 -1.86
C ILE A 220 -3.76 12.50 -1.48
N THR A 221 -3.10 11.42 -1.89
CA THR A 221 -1.67 11.21 -1.68
C THR A 221 -0.93 11.28 -3.01
N VAL A 222 0.11 12.11 -3.09
CA VAL A 222 1.05 12.15 -4.20
C VAL A 222 2.25 11.28 -3.89
N ILE A 223 2.43 10.20 -4.65
CA ILE A 223 3.50 9.21 -4.49
C ILE A 223 4.80 9.70 -5.16
N ASP A 224 5.92 9.48 -4.49
CA ASP A 224 7.28 9.75 -4.98
C ASP A 224 7.60 11.22 -5.29
N THR A 225 7.33 12.09 -4.32
CA THR A 225 7.64 13.54 -4.38
C THR A 225 9.12 13.87 -4.17
N ALA A 226 9.91 12.96 -3.59
CA ALA A 226 11.34 13.18 -3.38
C ALA A 226 12.10 13.37 -4.70
N GLY A 227 11.73 12.63 -5.74
CA GLY A 227 12.26 12.81 -7.10
C GLY A 227 11.86 14.14 -7.75
N ILE A 228 10.75 14.74 -7.33
CA ILE A 228 10.25 16.03 -7.81
C ILE A 228 10.95 17.19 -7.08
N ARG A 229 11.19 17.07 -5.77
CA ARG A 229 11.83 18.11 -4.95
C ARG A 229 13.35 18.19 -5.09
N LYS A 230 14.05 17.05 -5.21
CA LYS A 230 15.52 17.07 -5.44
C LYS A 230 15.90 17.75 -6.76
N LYS A 231 15.02 17.71 -7.76
CA LYS A 231 15.23 18.32 -9.09
C LYS A 231 14.97 19.83 -9.15
N SER A 232 14.43 20.47 -8.11
CA SER A 232 14.28 21.94 -8.08
C SER A 232 15.55 22.67 -7.62
N HIS A 233 16.55 21.95 -7.11
CA HIS A 233 17.77 22.55 -6.53
C HIS A 233 19.08 22.14 -7.20
N ILE A 234 19.06 21.27 -8.23
CA ILE A 234 20.29 20.76 -8.86
C ILE A 234 20.24 21.05 -10.37
N THR A 235 21.12 21.96 -10.80
CA THR A 235 21.57 22.10 -12.19
C THR A 235 22.56 20.98 -12.51
N GLU A 236 22.28 20.26 -13.59
CA GLU A 236 23.15 19.28 -14.27
C GLU A 236 23.25 17.83 -13.73
N ASN A 237 23.13 16.91 -14.69
CA ASN A 237 23.59 15.51 -14.69
C ASN A 237 23.09 14.53 -13.63
N ILE A 238 21.77 14.38 -13.51
CA ILE A 238 21.17 13.08 -13.15
C ILE A 238 20.04 12.78 -14.13
N GLU A 239 20.40 12.63 -15.41
CA GLU A 239 19.58 11.84 -16.31
C GLU A 239 19.64 10.37 -15.85
N TYR A 240 18.50 9.68 -15.95
CA TYR A 240 18.41 8.22 -15.88
C TYR A 240 18.29 7.50 -14.53
N TYR A 241 18.58 8.10 -13.37
CA TYR A 241 18.24 7.47 -12.06
C TYR A 241 16.77 7.73 -11.70
N SER A 242 15.85 6.77 -11.75
CA SER A 242 15.92 5.36 -12.11
C SER A 242 14.60 5.05 -12.80
N LEU A 243 14.58 4.50 -14.02
CA LEU A 243 13.34 3.98 -14.62
C LEU A 243 12.59 3.09 -13.63
N THR A 244 13.33 2.38 -12.78
CA THR A 244 12.81 1.59 -11.66
C THR A 244 12.03 2.43 -10.65
N ARG A 245 12.49 3.63 -10.27
CA ARG A 245 11.74 4.51 -9.34
C ARG A 245 10.46 5.06 -9.96
N THR A 246 10.53 5.54 -11.21
CA THR A 246 9.34 5.96 -11.95
C THR A 246 8.33 4.81 -12.03
N ARG A 247 8.80 3.60 -12.31
CA ARG A 247 7.99 2.39 -12.36
C ARG A 247 7.38 2.04 -11.00
N GLU A 248 8.17 2.02 -9.93
CA GLU A 248 7.71 1.78 -8.55
C GLU A 248 6.63 2.80 -8.12
N ALA A 249 6.81 4.07 -8.47
CA ALA A 249 5.85 5.12 -8.20
C ALA A 249 4.52 4.89 -8.95
N ILE A 250 4.59 4.51 -10.23
CA ILE A 250 3.41 4.17 -11.02
C ILE A 250 2.75 2.88 -10.48
N GLU A 251 3.52 1.86 -10.11
CA GLU A 251 3.00 0.61 -9.55
C GLU A 251 2.24 0.85 -8.24
N ARG A 252 2.65 1.84 -7.43
CA ARG A 252 2.03 2.21 -6.15
C ARG A 252 0.85 3.18 -6.26
N CYS A 253 0.66 3.84 -7.41
CA CYS A 253 -0.42 4.81 -7.59
C CYS A 253 -1.73 4.16 -8.09
N ASP A 254 -2.85 4.84 -7.88
CA ASP A 254 -4.14 4.53 -8.50
C ASP A 254 -4.22 5.13 -9.91
N VAL A 255 -3.67 6.34 -10.12
CA VAL A 255 -3.67 7.05 -11.41
C VAL A 255 -2.34 7.77 -11.62
N ALA A 256 -1.73 7.57 -12.80
CA ALA A 256 -0.52 8.28 -13.21
C ALA A 256 -0.88 9.55 -14.00
N ILE A 257 -0.24 10.68 -13.65
CA ILE A 257 -0.39 11.95 -14.36
C ILE A 257 0.86 12.13 -15.22
N HIS A 258 0.72 11.94 -16.53
CA HIS A 258 1.78 12.20 -17.50
C HIS A 258 1.78 13.67 -17.91
N LEU A 259 2.74 14.43 -17.37
CA LEU A 259 2.86 15.87 -17.57
C LEU A 259 3.74 16.18 -18.79
N ILE A 260 3.12 16.70 -19.84
CA ILE A 260 3.79 17.18 -21.06
C ILE A 260 3.75 18.71 -21.04
N ASP A 261 4.84 19.37 -21.42
CA ASP A 261 4.86 20.83 -21.53
C ASP A 261 4.38 21.25 -22.92
N GLY A 262 3.28 21.99 -22.95
CA GLY A 262 2.54 22.36 -24.16
C GLY A 262 3.22 23.41 -25.03
N PHE A 263 4.20 24.15 -24.51
CA PHE A 263 4.98 25.10 -25.31
C PHE A 263 6.00 24.36 -26.17
N VAL A 264 6.71 23.39 -25.58
CA VAL A 264 7.70 22.57 -26.30
C VAL A 264 7.04 21.44 -27.11
N GLY A 265 5.92 20.90 -26.63
CA GLY A 265 5.26 19.74 -27.23
C GLY A 265 5.87 18.40 -26.80
N LEU A 266 5.55 17.34 -27.57
CA LEU A 266 5.98 15.97 -27.32
C LEU A 266 7.43 15.76 -27.77
N THR A 267 8.29 15.30 -26.86
CA THR A 267 9.69 14.97 -27.14
C THR A 267 9.94 13.45 -27.13
N GLU A 268 11.11 13.01 -27.61
CA GLU A 268 11.52 11.59 -27.53
C GLU A 268 11.57 11.08 -26.08
N THR A 269 11.95 11.93 -25.12
CA THR A 269 11.94 11.59 -23.70
C THR A 269 10.51 11.38 -23.19
N ASP A 270 9.55 12.19 -23.63
CA ASP A 270 8.14 12.03 -23.27
C ASP A 270 7.56 10.73 -23.85
N LYS A 271 7.99 10.30 -25.06
CA LYS A 271 7.63 8.99 -25.62
C LYS A 271 8.15 7.84 -24.78
N LYS A 272 9.43 7.86 -24.37
CA LYS A 272 10.02 6.83 -23.50
C LYS A 272 9.29 6.72 -22.16
N ILE A 273 8.96 7.86 -21.54
CA ILE A 273 8.18 7.89 -20.30
C ILE A 273 6.78 7.30 -20.52
N SER A 274 6.13 7.66 -21.63
CA SER A 274 4.81 7.13 -21.99
C SER A 274 4.81 5.60 -22.12
N ASP A 275 5.83 5.03 -22.77
CA ASP A 275 5.96 3.59 -22.94
C ASP A 275 6.09 2.86 -21.59
N GLU A 276 6.84 3.43 -20.63
CA GLU A 276 6.93 2.86 -19.29
C GLU A 276 5.62 2.93 -18.51
N ILE A 277 4.89 4.06 -18.57
CA ILE A 277 3.57 4.17 -17.96
C ILE A 277 2.62 3.10 -18.49
N MET A 278 2.67 2.85 -19.80
CA MET A 278 1.83 1.86 -20.47
C MET A 278 2.15 0.41 -20.09
N ARG A 279 3.41 0.12 -19.75
CA ARG A 279 3.84 -1.21 -19.30
C ARG A 279 3.22 -1.58 -17.95
N VAL A 280 3.08 -0.60 -17.05
CA VAL A 280 2.55 -0.84 -15.70
C VAL A 280 1.03 -1.05 -15.68
N LYS A 281 0.32 -0.71 -16.77
CA LYS A 281 -1.13 -0.89 -16.91
C LYS A 281 -1.92 -0.22 -15.76
N ARG A 282 -1.55 1.03 -15.44
CA ARG A 282 -2.32 1.90 -14.55
C ARG A 282 -3.15 2.90 -15.33
N PRO A 283 -4.29 3.38 -14.79
CA PRO A 283 -5.00 4.52 -15.36
C PRO A 283 -4.08 5.73 -15.55
N VAL A 284 -4.24 6.45 -16.66
CA VAL A 284 -3.37 7.59 -17.00
C VAL A 284 -4.20 8.80 -17.40
N ILE A 285 -3.73 9.97 -16.98
CA ILE A 285 -4.16 11.28 -17.48
C ILE A 285 -2.97 11.93 -18.17
N ILE A 286 -3.15 12.43 -19.37
CA ILE A 286 -2.17 13.28 -20.04
C ILE A 286 -2.49 14.73 -19.70
N ALA A 287 -1.61 15.38 -18.95
CA ALA A 287 -1.75 16.77 -18.56
C ALA A 287 -0.81 17.65 -19.39
N ILE A 288 -1.36 18.53 -20.22
CA ILE A 288 -0.61 19.50 -21.03
C ILE A 288 -0.41 20.77 -20.20
N ASN A 289 0.76 20.93 -19.63
CA ASN A 289 1.13 22.04 -18.75
C ASN A 289 1.70 23.24 -19.50
N LYS A 290 1.82 24.38 -18.82
CA LYS A 290 2.24 25.67 -19.38
C LYS A 290 1.33 26.13 -20.51
N TRP A 291 0.06 25.70 -20.49
CA TRP A 291 -0.89 26.08 -21.52
C TRP A 291 -1.11 27.59 -21.53
N ASP A 292 -0.86 28.31 -20.44
CA ASP A 292 -0.86 29.78 -20.38
C ASP A 292 0.14 30.44 -21.35
N MET A 293 1.24 29.78 -21.71
CA MET A 293 2.26 30.30 -22.63
C MET A 293 1.98 30.04 -24.11
N VAL A 294 0.97 29.22 -24.41
CA VAL A 294 0.57 28.94 -25.79
C VAL A 294 -0.38 30.05 -26.25
N GLU A 295 -0.13 30.65 -27.41
CA GLU A 295 -1.08 31.54 -28.09
C GLU A 295 -2.27 30.72 -28.61
N LYS A 296 -3.50 31.23 -28.44
CA LYS A 296 -4.71 30.41 -28.57
C LYS A 296 -5.78 31.08 -29.41
N ASP A 297 -6.42 30.25 -30.20
CA ASP A 297 -7.75 30.43 -30.76
C ASP A 297 -8.69 29.29 -30.31
N HIS A 298 -9.89 29.22 -30.89
CA HIS A 298 -10.89 28.20 -30.59
C HIS A 298 -10.49 26.76 -30.99
N THR A 299 -9.51 26.59 -31.89
CA THR A 299 -9.12 25.29 -32.47
C THR A 299 -7.76 24.79 -31.98
N THR A 300 -6.99 25.65 -31.32
CA THR A 300 -5.59 25.39 -30.96
C THR A 300 -5.41 24.13 -30.10
N PHE A 301 -6.35 23.88 -29.18
CA PHE A 301 -6.28 22.70 -28.32
C PHE A 301 -6.57 21.39 -29.08
N ASP A 302 -7.53 21.42 -30.01
CA ASP A 302 -7.88 20.26 -30.82
C ASP A 302 -6.75 19.94 -31.79
N SER A 303 -6.22 20.94 -32.49
CA SER A 303 -5.03 20.83 -33.35
C SER A 303 -3.80 20.29 -32.59
N PHE A 304 -3.60 20.73 -31.34
CA PHE A 304 -2.52 20.18 -30.50
C PHE A 304 -2.76 18.71 -30.15
N THR A 305 -4.00 18.37 -29.80
CA THR A 305 -4.40 17.00 -29.43
C THR A 305 -4.29 16.04 -30.62
N ASP A 306 -4.67 16.50 -31.82
CA ASP A 306 -4.54 15.73 -33.05
C ASP A 306 -3.08 15.48 -33.40
N ARG A 307 -2.23 16.52 -33.31
CA ARG A 307 -0.79 16.36 -33.52
C ARG A 307 -0.15 15.43 -32.48
N LEU A 308 -0.54 15.55 -31.21
CA LEU A 308 -0.09 14.65 -30.14
C LEU A 308 -0.49 13.20 -30.44
N THR A 309 -1.74 12.99 -30.86
CA THR A 309 -2.26 11.68 -31.22
C THR A 309 -1.59 11.14 -32.47
N PHE A 310 -1.28 11.98 -33.46
CA PHE A 310 -0.54 11.57 -34.65
C PHE A 310 0.86 11.07 -34.30
N GLN A 311 1.59 11.82 -33.46
CA GLN A 311 2.93 11.45 -33.02
C GLN A 311 2.93 10.30 -32.00
N PHE A 312 1.82 10.11 -31.29
CA PHE A 312 1.61 9.09 -30.27
C PHE A 312 0.17 8.59 -30.28
N TYR A 313 -0.13 7.65 -31.17
CA TYR A 313 -1.50 7.17 -31.44
C TYR A 313 -2.26 6.66 -30.21
N LYS A 314 -1.52 6.15 -29.21
CA LYS A 314 -2.10 5.65 -27.96
C LYS A 314 -2.58 6.79 -27.04
N ALA A 315 -2.15 8.04 -27.26
CA ALA A 315 -2.66 9.20 -26.51
C ALA A 315 -4.19 9.31 -26.57
N ALA A 316 -4.78 8.92 -27.71
CA ALA A 316 -6.23 8.93 -27.93
C ALA A 316 -7.01 8.10 -26.90
N ASP A 317 -6.36 7.13 -26.25
CA ASP A 317 -6.99 6.26 -25.26
C ASP A 317 -7.11 6.91 -23.88
N PHE A 318 -6.47 8.07 -23.65
CA PHE A 318 -6.41 8.72 -22.34
C PHE A 318 -7.13 10.07 -22.34
N PRO A 319 -7.64 10.52 -21.19
CA PRO A 319 -8.05 11.91 -21.00
C PRO A 319 -6.85 12.84 -21.18
N ILE A 320 -7.00 13.85 -22.04
CA ILE A 320 -6.01 14.90 -22.28
C ILE A 320 -6.57 16.20 -21.71
N ILE A 321 -5.85 16.82 -20.78
CA ILE A 321 -6.30 18.02 -20.06
C ILE A 321 -5.23 19.11 -20.17
N SER A 322 -5.60 20.27 -20.71
CA SER A 322 -4.75 21.46 -20.64
C SER A 322 -4.82 22.12 -19.26
N ILE A 323 -3.66 22.44 -18.69
CA ILE A 323 -3.51 23.10 -17.39
C ILE A 323 -2.45 24.19 -17.41
N SER A 324 -2.52 25.08 -16.43
CA SER A 324 -1.38 25.90 -16.02
C SER A 324 -1.13 25.66 -14.54
N ALA A 325 -0.07 24.92 -14.22
CA ALA A 325 0.33 24.73 -12.83
C ALA A 325 0.67 26.06 -12.17
N LYS A 326 1.42 26.94 -12.87
CA LYS A 326 1.86 28.25 -12.36
C LYS A 326 0.66 29.13 -11.96
N ASN A 327 -0.35 29.20 -12.82
CA ASN A 327 -1.52 30.06 -12.61
C ASN A 327 -2.70 29.28 -11.97
N LYS A 328 -2.48 28.03 -11.55
CA LYS A 328 -3.48 27.12 -10.98
C LYS A 328 -4.74 26.92 -11.85
N LEU A 329 -4.61 27.06 -13.16
CA LEU A 329 -5.74 26.92 -14.08
C LEU A 329 -6.01 25.44 -14.39
N ARG A 330 -7.27 25.02 -14.21
CA ARG A 330 -7.80 23.67 -14.52
C ARG A 330 -7.12 22.51 -13.80
N ILE A 331 -6.24 22.76 -12.83
CA ILE A 331 -5.55 21.68 -12.08
C ILE A 331 -6.53 20.81 -11.28
N HIS A 332 -7.67 21.35 -10.82
CA HIS A 332 -8.75 20.59 -10.17
C HIS A 332 -9.30 19.48 -11.07
N ARG A 333 -9.41 19.73 -12.38
CA ARG A 333 -9.91 18.75 -13.36
C ARG A 333 -9.06 17.50 -13.40
N ILE A 334 -7.76 17.59 -13.09
CA ILE A 334 -6.88 16.41 -12.99
C ILE A 334 -7.35 15.52 -11.84
N ILE A 335 -7.62 16.10 -10.66
CA ILE A 335 -8.05 15.35 -9.48
C ILE A 335 -9.45 14.77 -9.69
N ASP A 336 -10.39 15.55 -10.22
CA ASP A 336 -11.74 15.07 -10.55
C ASP A 336 -11.71 13.90 -11.53
N THR A 337 -10.90 14.02 -12.58
CA THR A 337 -10.75 12.96 -13.58
C THR A 337 -10.06 11.74 -12.97
N ALA A 338 -9.05 11.93 -12.12
CA ALA A 338 -8.35 10.82 -11.48
C ALA A 338 -9.25 10.04 -10.52
N LEU A 339 -10.11 10.72 -9.76
CA LEU A 339 -11.13 10.07 -8.93
C LEU A 339 -12.08 9.21 -9.77
N LYS A 340 -12.59 9.75 -10.89
CA LYS A 340 -13.45 9.00 -11.83
C LYS A 340 -12.71 7.80 -12.43
N LEU A 341 -11.46 7.96 -12.84
CA LEU A 341 -10.66 6.86 -13.39
C LEU A 341 -10.40 5.76 -12.35
N LYS A 342 -10.12 6.13 -11.10
CA LYS A 342 -9.97 5.15 -10.00
C LYS A 342 -11.27 4.36 -9.80
N GLU A 343 -12.41 5.04 -9.77
CA GLU A 343 -13.72 4.40 -9.64
C GLU A 343 -13.98 3.41 -10.79
N LYS A 344 -13.82 3.88 -12.05
CA LYS A 344 -14.00 3.05 -13.25
C LYS A 344 -13.03 1.87 -13.32
N SER A 345 -11.79 2.05 -12.86
CA SER A 345 -10.77 1.01 -12.80
C SER A 345 -11.11 -0.09 -11.78
N ASN A 346 -11.85 0.26 -10.72
CA ASN A 346 -12.34 -0.67 -9.71
C ASN A 346 -13.70 -1.30 -10.05
N GLY A 347 -14.37 -0.82 -11.11
CA GLY A 347 -15.70 -1.29 -11.50
C GLY A 347 -15.75 -2.78 -11.87
N THR A 348 -16.90 -3.39 -11.59
CA THR A 348 -17.22 -4.75 -11.98
C THR A 348 -18.34 -4.77 -13.02
N ILE A 349 -18.29 -5.71 -13.95
CA ILE A 349 -19.38 -6.00 -14.89
C ILE A 349 -19.89 -7.42 -14.62
N GLU A 350 -21.21 -7.57 -14.58
CA GLU A 350 -21.84 -8.88 -14.49
C GLU A 350 -21.46 -9.75 -15.68
N THR A 351 -21.14 -11.01 -15.37
CA THR A 351 -20.71 -11.99 -16.38
C THR A 351 -21.74 -12.14 -17.51
N SER A 352 -23.03 -12.13 -17.20
CA SER A 352 -24.12 -12.23 -18.18
C SER A 352 -24.09 -11.07 -19.18
N ASP A 353 -23.93 -9.84 -18.68
CA ASP A 353 -23.87 -8.62 -19.49
C ASP A 353 -22.60 -8.55 -20.33
N LEU A 354 -21.46 -8.96 -19.76
CA LEU A 354 -20.22 -9.09 -20.50
C LEU A 354 -20.37 -10.07 -21.68
N ASN A 355 -20.95 -11.25 -21.46
CA ASN A 355 -21.12 -12.24 -22.53
C ASN A 355 -22.10 -11.75 -23.61
N ARG A 356 -23.17 -11.05 -23.22
CA ARG A 356 -24.12 -10.41 -24.15
C ARG A 356 -23.43 -9.37 -25.03
N LEU A 357 -22.60 -8.51 -24.42
CA LEU A 357 -21.84 -7.49 -25.11
C LEU A 357 -20.87 -8.11 -26.14
N ILE A 358 -20.09 -9.10 -25.71
CA ILE A 358 -19.11 -9.75 -26.57
C ILE A 358 -19.79 -10.49 -27.73
N ALA A 359 -20.91 -11.16 -27.49
CA ALA A 359 -21.68 -11.82 -28.54
C ALA A 359 -22.16 -10.84 -29.62
N GLY A 360 -22.66 -9.66 -29.22
CA GLY A 360 -23.07 -8.60 -30.15
C GLY A 360 -21.90 -8.02 -30.96
N ALA A 361 -20.72 -7.89 -30.36
CA ALA A 361 -19.54 -7.36 -31.05
C ALA A 361 -18.96 -8.31 -32.09
N VAL A 362 -19.02 -9.63 -31.84
CA VAL A 362 -18.57 -10.65 -32.79
C VAL A 362 -19.50 -10.73 -34.01
N SER A 363 -20.80 -10.50 -33.84
CA SER A 363 -21.79 -10.58 -34.94
C SER A 363 -21.77 -9.37 -35.88
N HIS A 364 -21.46 -8.17 -35.38
CA HIS A 364 -21.61 -6.92 -36.16
C HIS A 364 -20.32 -6.41 -36.84
N ARG A 365 -19.13 -6.77 -36.34
CA ARG A 365 -17.91 -5.98 -36.62
C ARG A 365 -16.62 -6.77 -36.85
N ILE A 366 -16.68 -8.09 -36.97
CA ILE A 366 -15.52 -8.89 -37.40
C ILE A 366 -15.72 -9.35 -38.86
N PRO A 367 -15.60 -8.45 -39.85
CA PRO A 367 -15.55 -8.87 -41.24
C PRO A 367 -14.24 -9.62 -41.47
N GLN A 368 -14.35 -10.87 -41.93
CA GLN A 368 -13.31 -11.59 -42.67
C GLN A 368 -11.97 -11.86 -41.95
N LEU A 369 -11.96 -12.21 -40.66
CA LEU A 369 -10.84 -13.04 -40.18
C LEU A 369 -10.99 -14.40 -40.87
N ARG A 370 -10.05 -14.73 -41.78
CA ARG A 370 -9.92 -16.01 -42.52
C ARG A 370 -10.09 -17.27 -41.64
N ASN A 371 -9.99 -17.07 -40.33
CA ASN A 371 -10.10 -18.05 -39.28
C ASN A 371 -11.32 -17.73 -38.40
N ARG A 372 -12.28 -18.66 -38.31
CA ARG A 372 -13.53 -18.50 -37.54
C ARG A 372 -13.22 -18.29 -36.06
N ILE A 373 -13.20 -17.04 -35.59
CA ILE A 373 -13.02 -16.70 -34.19
C ILE A 373 -14.30 -17.02 -33.43
N LYS A 374 -14.18 -17.77 -32.33
CA LYS A 374 -15.30 -18.06 -31.44
C LYS A 374 -14.88 -17.82 -30.00
N ILE A 375 -15.61 -16.94 -29.33
CA ILE A 375 -15.54 -16.72 -27.89
C ILE A 375 -16.72 -17.48 -27.30
N TYR A 376 -16.45 -18.48 -26.47
CA TYR A 376 -17.49 -19.27 -25.81
C TYR A 376 -18.04 -18.58 -24.58
N TYR A 377 -17.13 -17.94 -23.84
CA TYR A 377 -17.42 -17.37 -22.54
C TYR A 377 -16.36 -16.32 -22.19
N ALA A 378 -16.77 -15.27 -21.51
CA ALA A 378 -15.90 -14.25 -20.95
C ALA A 378 -16.28 -13.99 -19.49
N THR A 379 -15.27 -13.72 -18.65
CA THR A 379 -15.47 -13.35 -17.24
C THR A 379 -14.48 -12.28 -16.84
N GLN A 380 -14.85 -11.42 -15.90
CA GLN A 380 -13.91 -10.54 -15.21
C GLN A 380 -13.18 -11.36 -14.14
N THR A 381 -11.85 -11.25 -14.05
CA THR A 381 -10.99 -11.97 -13.10
C THR A 381 -10.29 -11.05 -12.10
N GLY A 382 -10.42 -9.74 -12.28
CA GLY A 382 -9.86 -8.75 -11.37
C GLY A 382 -10.24 -7.33 -11.74
N SER A 383 -9.95 -6.43 -10.81
CA SER A 383 -10.12 -4.98 -10.93
C SER A 383 -8.79 -4.26 -10.61
N ALA A 384 -8.72 -2.99 -11.01
CA ALA A 384 -7.56 -2.11 -10.84
C ALA A 384 -6.20 -2.67 -11.35
N PRO A 385 -6.04 -2.89 -12.67
CA PRO A 385 -6.98 -2.59 -13.75
C PRO A 385 -8.04 -3.68 -14.00
N PRO A 386 -9.14 -3.40 -14.72
CA PRO A 386 -10.09 -4.42 -15.16
C PRO A 386 -9.41 -5.52 -15.97
N ARG A 387 -9.49 -6.75 -15.47
CA ARG A 387 -8.94 -7.96 -16.08
C ARG A 387 -10.06 -8.87 -16.53
N PHE A 388 -10.00 -9.29 -17.79
CA PHE A 388 -10.95 -10.21 -18.38
C PHE A 388 -10.24 -11.46 -18.87
N LYS A 389 -10.93 -12.60 -18.78
CA LYS A 389 -10.49 -13.86 -19.35
C LYS A 389 -11.50 -14.31 -20.39
N PHE A 390 -11.05 -14.49 -21.63
CA PHE A 390 -11.87 -14.96 -22.74
C PHE A 390 -11.52 -16.42 -23.04
N PHE A 391 -12.54 -17.27 -23.02
CA PHE A 391 -12.44 -18.67 -23.38
C PHE A 391 -12.79 -18.84 -24.84
N VAL A 392 -11.81 -19.27 -25.63
CA VAL A 392 -11.89 -19.21 -27.09
C VAL A 392 -11.63 -20.56 -27.74
N ASN A 393 -11.97 -20.66 -29.02
CA ASN A 393 -11.69 -21.87 -29.80
C ASN A 393 -10.20 -22.08 -30.05
N LYS A 394 -9.50 -21.08 -30.58
CA LYS A 394 -8.09 -21.14 -30.95
C LYS A 394 -7.41 -19.85 -30.50
N PRO A 395 -6.57 -19.88 -29.44
CA PRO A 395 -5.88 -18.70 -28.94
C PRO A 395 -5.05 -17.99 -30.01
N GLU A 396 -4.43 -18.73 -30.93
CA GLU A 396 -3.63 -18.19 -32.04
C GLU A 396 -4.40 -17.26 -32.99
N HIS A 397 -5.74 -17.33 -33.02
CA HIS A 397 -6.55 -16.44 -33.83
C HIS A 397 -6.73 -15.04 -33.18
N PHE A 398 -6.46 -14.90 -31.88
CA PHE A 398 -6.61 -13.65 -31.15
C PHE A 398 -5.28 -12.88 -31.16
N ARG A 399 -4.92 -12.36 -32.34
CA ARG A 399 -3.72 -11.53 -32.52
C ARG A 399 -3.90 -10.15 -31.83
N LYS A 400 -2.81 -9.40 -31.73
CA LYS A 400 -2.76 -8.12 -30.98
C LYS A 400 -3.83 -7.11 -31.42
N ASP A 401 -4.12 -7.04 -32.71
CA ASP A 401 -5.17 -6.21 -33.33
C ASP A 401 -6.57 -6.63 -32.89
N THR A 402 -6.84 -7.94 -32.84
CA THR A 402 -8.12 -8.47 -32.36
C THR A 402 -8.30 -8.22 -30.86
N ILE A 403 -7.27 -8.46 -30.06
CA ILE A 403 -7.28 -8.14 -28.62
C ILE A 403 -7.53 -6.64 -28.43
N ARG A 404 -6.81 -5.79 -29.18
CA ARG A 404 -6.96 -4.34 -29.12
C ARG A 404 -8.36 -3.86 -29.48
N TYR A 405 -9.02 -4.51 -30.44
CA TYR A 405 -10.42 -4.24 -30.77
C TYR A 405 -11.33 -4.47 -29.55
N PHE A 406 -11.20 -5.62 -28.87
CA PHE A 406 -12.00 -5.91 -27.68
C PHE A 406 -11.65 -5.01 -26.49
N GLU A 407 -10.38 -4.66 -26.32
CA GLU A 407 -9.98 -3.65 -25.33
C GLU A 407 -10.70 -2.31 -25.59
N LYS A 408 -10.70 -1.81 -26.83
CA LYS A 408 -11.39 -0.56 -27.19
C LYS A 408 -12.90 -0.65 -27.01
N LEU A 409 -13.49 -1.78 -27.39
CA LEU A 409 -14.91 -2.05 -27.21
C LEU A 409 -15.27 -1.96 -25.72
N LEU A 410 -14.58 -2.72 -24.87
CA LEU A 410 -14.84 -2.71 -23.43
C LEU A 410 -14.57 -1.34 -22.82
N GLN A 411 -13.53 -0.62 -23.27
CA GLN A 411 -13.27 0.74 -22.80
C GLN A 411 -14.43 1.70 -23.10
N LYS A 412 -15.03 1.57 -24.28
CA LYS A 412 -16.17 2.39 -24.70
C LYS A 412 -17.42 2.04 -23.90
N GLU A 413 -17.75 0.75 -23.79
CA GLU A 413 -18.99 0.28 -23.17
C GLU A 413 -19.01 0.45 -21.65
N LEU A 414 -17.84 0.33 -21.01
CA LEU A 414 -17.68 0.61 -19.58
C LEU A 414 -17.48 2.11 -19.29
N ASP A 415 -17.42 2.94 -20.33
CA ASP A 415 -17.12 4.38 -20.23
C ASP A 415 -15.88 4.62 -19.35
N CYS A 416 -14.80 3.90 -19.66
CA CYS A 416 -13.55 3.89 -18.88
C CYS A 416 -12.35 4.32 -19.73
N LYS A 417 -12.54 5.31 -20.61
CA LYS A 417 -11.45 5.96 -21.35
C LYS A 417 -10.35 6.38 -20.38
N GLY A 418 -9.11 5.97 -20.63
CA GLY A 418 -7.95 6.20 -19.78
C GLY A 418 -7.63 5.06 -18.81
N VAL A 419 -8.52 4.08 -18.65
CA VAL A 419 -8.28 2.86 -17.88
C VAL A 419 -7.78 1.76 -18.83
N PRO A 420 -6.59 1.19 -18.61
CA PRO A 420 -6.13 0.06 -19.40
C PRO A 420 -6.97 -1.17 -19.10
N ILE A 421 -7.37 -1.88 -20.15
CA ILE A 421 -8.05 -3.18 -20.04
C ILE A 421 -7.03 -4.27 -20.32
N VAL A 422 -7.08 -5.35 -19.55
CA VAL A 422 -6.22 -6.52 -19.74
C VAL A 422 -7.09 -7.71 -20.10
N ILE A 423 -6.88 -8.28 -21.29
CA ILE A 423 -7.60 -9.46 -21.76
C ILE A 423 -6.63 -10.63 -21.84
N GLN A 424 -6.91 -11.68 -21.07
CA GLN A 424 -6.22 -12.96 -21.16
C GLN A 424 -7.04 -13.91 -22.04
N ILE A 425 -6.38 -14.52 -23.03
CA ILE A 425 -6.99 -15.51 -23.90
C ILE A 425 -6.65 -16.91 -23.39
N GLU A 426 -7.66 -17.77 -23.24
CA GLU A 426 -7.48 -19.17 -22.86
C GLU A 426 -8.17 -20.09 -23.86
N GLY A 427 -7.41 -21.06 -24.37
CA GLY A 427 -7.93 -22.13 -25.22
C GLY A 427 -8.63 -23.18 -24.38
N LYS A 428 -9.68 -23.79 -24.92
CA LYS A 428 -10.33 -24.93 -24.26
C LYS A 428 -9.32 -26.06 -24.10
N LYS A 429 -9.03 -26.49 -22.86
CA LYS A 429 -8.37 -27.79 -22.64
C LYS A 429 -9.30 -28.86 -23.22
N GLY A 430 -8.81 -29.65 -24.17
CA GLY A 430 -9.54 -30.82 -24.64
C GLY A 430 -9.96 -31.64 -23.42
N ARG A 431 -11.24 -32.01 -23.34
CA ARG A 431 -11.61 -33.16 -22.52
C ARG A 431 -10.94 -34.35 -23.22
N ASN A 432 -9.81 -34.82 -22.68
CA ASN A 432 -9.33 -36.16 -22.97
C ASN A 432 -10.32 -37.16 -22.38
#